data_AF-A0A0C2Y578-F1
#
_entry.id   AF-A0A0C2Y578-F1
#
_cell.length_a   1.000
_cell.length_b   1.000
_cell.length_c   1.000
_cell.angle_alpha   90.00
_cell.angle_beta   90.00
_cell.angle_gamma   90.00
#
_symmetry.space_group_name_H-M   'P 1'
#
loop_
_entity.id
_entity.type
_entity.pdbx_description
1 polymer ?
#
loop_
_entity_poly.entity_id
_entity_poly.type
_entity_poly.pdbx_seq_one_letter_code
_entity_poly.pdbx_strand_id
1 'polypeptide(L)' 'IPPEDVLEENFLIEIDVSKELSADEKRVFEAMLIRNRKAFGIDGELGNYPGEVEIPVIEGTKPVCIPPFGASPANREVI' A
#
# COMPACT_ATOMS: atom_id res chain seq x y z
N ILE A 1 -16.04 -7.44 1.73
CA ILE A 1 -15.64 -6.08 1.32
C ILE A 1 -14.32 -5.83 2.04
N PRO A 2 -13.23 -5.51 1.32
CA PRO A 2 -12.00 -5.03 1.97
C PRO A 2 -12.34 -3.86 2.90
N PRO A 3 -11.60 -3.66 4.00
CA PRO A 3 -11.76 -2.44 4.79
C PRO A 3 -11.57 -1.23 3.86
N GLU A 4 -12.42 -0.23 4.05
CA GLU A 4 -12.37 1.02 3.30
C GLU A 4 -11.03 1.73 3.61
N ASP A 5 -10.44 2.37 2.60
CA ASP A 5 -9.14 3.02 2.77
C ASP A 5 -9.23 4.14 3.82
N VAL A 6 -8.17 4.28 4.62
CA VAL A 6 -8.09 5.36 5.61
C VAL A 6 -8.00 6.68 4.86
N LEU A 7 -8.96 7.58 5.13
CA LEU A 7 -8.96 8.94 4.60
C LEU A 7 -7.82 9.75 5.21
N GLU A 8 -7.17 10.63 4.43
CA GLU A 8 -6.07 11.49 4.92
C GLU A 8 -6.46 12.34 6.14
N GLU A 9 -7.72 12.76 6.25
CA GLU A 9 -8.26 13.49 7.40
C GLU A 9 -8.21 12.71 8.73
N ASN A 10 -8.22 11.37 8.66
CA ASN A 10 -8.19 10.49 9.82
C ASN A 10 -6.78 9.97 10.16
N PHE A 11 -5.75 10.36 9.39
CA PHE A 11 -4.40 9.80 9.51
C PHE A 11 -3.82 9.81 10.92
N LEU A 12 -3.92 10.92 11.65
CA LEU A 12 -3.41 11.02 13.02
C LEU A 12 -4.33 10.38 14.07
N ILE A 13 -5.57 10.09 13.72
CA ILE A 13 -6.55 9.44 14.60
C ILE A 13 -6.34 7.92 14.58
N GLU A 14 -6.06 7.37 13.40
CA GLU A 14 -5.82 5.93 13.21
C GLU A 14 -4.45 5.46 13.71
N ILE A 15 -3.46 6.36 13.82
CA ILE A 15 -2.15 6.02 14.36
C ILE A 15 -2.21 6.00 15.89
N ASP A 16 -2.00 4.82 16.47
CA ASP A 16 -1.81 4.67 17.91
C ASP A 16 -0.45 5.25 18.34
N VAL A 17 -0.50 6.38 19.03
CA VAL A 17 0.67 7.05 19.61
C VAL A 17 0.68 6.83 21.11
N SER A 18 1.81 6.35 21.64
CA SER A 18 1.97 6.04 23.07
C SER A 18 1.53 7.19 23.98
N LYS A 19 0.73 6.85 24.99
CA LYS A 19 0.24 7.77 26.03
C LYS A 19 1.32 8.23 27.01
N GLU A 20 2.49 7.62 26.95
CA GLU A 20 3.63 7.95 27.82
C GLU A 20 4.40 9.18 27.33
N LEU A 21 4.16 9.62 26.08
CA LEU A 21 4.80 10.80 25.53
C LEU A 21 4.27 12.07 26.20
N SER A 22 5.18 12.96 26.58
CA SER A 22 4.82 14.32 26.96
C SER A 22 4.16 15.06 25.78
N ALA A 23 3.46 16.15 26.08
CA ALA A 23 2.79 16.94 25.05
C ALA A 23 3.75 17.47 23.98
N ASP A 24 4.99 17.80 24.35
CA ASP A 24 5.99 18.31 23.41
C ASP A 24 6.59 17.20 22.55
N GLU A 25 6.86 16.02 23.11
CA GLU A 25 7.31 14.87 22.34
C GLU A 25 6.25 14.40 21.35
N LYS A 26 4.98 14.38 21.78
CA LYS A 26 3.84 14.03 20.91
C LYS A 26 3.74 14.98 19.71
N ARG A 27 3.90 16.29 19.92
CA ARG A 27 3.88 17.29 18.83
C ARG A 27 5.01 17.06 17.83
N VAL A 28 6.23 16.79 18.31
CA VAL A 28 7.37 16.50 17.43
C VAL A 28 7.13 15.23 16.62
N PHE A 29 6.54 14.21 17.24
CA PHE A 29 6.20 12.96 16.58
C PHE A 29 5.10 13.11 15.54
N GLU A 30 3.99 13.77 15.87
CA GLU A 30 2.90 14.07 14.93
C GLU A 30 3.39 14.90 13.73
N ALA A 31 4.27 15.87 13.96
CA ALA A 31 4.89 16.64 12.87
C ALA A 31 5.75 15.77 11.94
N MET A 32 6.47 14.78 12.50
CA MET A 32 7.24 13.81 11.72
C MET A 32 6.32 12.91 10.88
N LEU A 33 5.21 12.45 11.46
CA LEU A 33 4.21 11.63 10.74
C LEU A 33 3.60 12.41 9.57
N ILE A 34 3.12 13.63 9.78
CA ILE A 34 2.53 14.47 8.72
C ILE A 34 3.54 14.71 7.58
N ARG A 35 4.81 14.96 7.93
CA ARG A 35 5.87 15.17 6.94
C ARG A 35 6.09 13.94 6.07
N ASN A 36 5.89 12.75 6.62
CA ASN A 36 6.13 11.48 5.94
C ASN A 36 4.83 10.76 5.53
N ARG A 37 3.69 11.46 5.49
CA ARG A 37 2.38 10.84 5.20
C ARG A 37 2.32 10.02 3.91
N LYS A 38 3.09 10.40 2.88
CA LYS A 38 3.20 9.67 1.60
C LYS A 38 3.89 8.30 1.69
N ALA A 39 4.48 7.98 2.84
CA ALA A 39 5.01 6.65 3.10
C ALA A 39 3.93 5.63 3.47
N PHE A 40 2.71 6.10 3.76
CA PHE A 40 1.56 5.29 4.11
C PHE A 40 0.61 5.21 2.92
N GLY A 41 -0.05 4.06 2.75
CA GLY A 41 -1.07 3.86 1.71
C GLY A 41 -2.43 4.46 2.08
N ILE A 42 -2.44 5.76 2.40
CA ILE A 42 -3.64 6.54 2.71
C ILE A 42 -4.37 6.82 1.40
N ASP A 43 -5.70 6.93 1.42
CA ASP A 43 -6.53 7.20 0.23
C ASP A 43 -6.32 6.20 -0.91
N GLY A 44 -5.91 4.96 -0.60
CA GLY A 44 -5.63 3.92 -1.59
C GLY A 44 -4.37 4.20 -2.44
N GLU A 45 -3.50 5.13 -2.03
CA GLU A 45 -2.25 5.39 -2.72
C GLU A 45 -1.29 4.19 -2.62
N LEU A 46 -0.91 3.62 -3.76
CA LEU A 46 0.18 2.65 -3.84
C LEU A 46 1.50 3.38 -4.10
N GLY A 47 2.56 3.01 -3.37
CA GLY A 47 3.89 3.59 -3.55
C GLY A 47 4.35 3.50 -5.01
N ASN A 48 4.86 4.61 -5.54
CA ASN A 48 5.44 4.68 -6.87
C ASN A 48 6.96 4.85 -6.77
N TYR A 49 7.71 3.99 -7.47
CA TYR A 49 9.14 4.15 -7.65
C TYR A 49 9.42 4.30 -9.15
N PRO A 50 10.06 5.41 -9.60
CA PRO A 50 10.37 5.65 -11.00
C PRO A 50 11.59 4.82 -11.43
N GLY A 51 11.46 3.50 -11.35
CA GLY A 51 12.45 2.54 -11.81
C GLY A 51 11.92 1.79 -13.02
N GLU A 52 12.64 1.89 -14.13
CA GLU A 52 12.45 0.98 -15.25
C GLU A 52 13.30 -0.27 -14.99
N VAL A 53 12.70 -1.46 -15.17
CA VAL A 53 13.36 -2.74 -14.93
C VAL A 53 13.25 -3.60 -16.17
N GLU A 54 14.39 -4.05 -16.69
CA GLU A 54 14.44 -5.08 -17.72
C GLU A 54 14.53 -6.46 -17.06
N ILE A 55 13.64 -7.38 -17.46
CA ILE A 55 13.67 -8.77 -16.99
C ILE A 55 14.44 -9.61 -18.03
N PRO A 56 15.67 -10.07 -17.73
CA PRO A 56 16.43 -10.87 -18.68
C PRO A 56 15.77 -12.24 -18.88
N VAL A 57 15.66 -12.67 -20.13
CA VAL A 57 15.16 -14.00 -20.50
C VAL A 57 16.28 -14.86 -21.08
N ILE A 58 16.16 -16.17 -20.92
CA ILE A 58 17.09 -17.12 -21.54
C ILE A 58 16.95 -17.00 -23.07
N GLU A 59 18.07 -16.97 -23.79
CA GLU A 59 18.07 -16.88 -25.25
C GLU A 59 17.23 -18.01 -25.87
N GLY A 60 16.39 -17.66 -26.85
CA GLY A 60 15.48 -18.61 -27.51
C GLY A 60 14.18 -18.92 -26.74
N THR A 61 13.94 -18.27 -25.59
CA THR A 61 12.65 -18.36 -24.89
C THR A 61 11.52 -17.86 -25.78
N LYS A 62 10.44 -18.64 -25.87
CA LYS A 62 9.24 -18.28 -26.62
C LYS A 62 8.15 -17.80 -25.65
N PRO A 63 7.36 -16.78 -26.02
CA PRO A 63 6.18 -16.40 -25.26
C PRO A 63 5.23 -17.57 -25.08
N VAL A 64 4.62 -17.65 -23.89
CA VAL A 64 3.62 -18.66 -23.56
C VAL A 64 2.26 -17.97 -23.47
N CYS A 65 1.25 -18.56 -24.11
CA CYS A 65 -0.13 -18.08 -24.06
C CYS A 65 -1.00 -19.22 -23.52
N ILE A 66 -1.26 -19.22 -22.21
CA ILE A 66 -2.11 -20.21 -21.54
C ILE A 66 -3.44 -19.53 -21.18
N PRO A 67 -4.60 -20.16 -21.46
CA PRO A 67 -5.89 -19.61 -21.02
C PRO A 67 -5.94 -19.52 -19.49
N PRO A 68 -6.60 -18.50 -18.91
CA PRO A 68 -6.81 -18.43 -17.48
C PRO A 68 -7.43 -19.75 -16.97
N PHE A 69 -6.94 -20.24 -15.82
CA PHE A 69 -7.54 -21.41 -15.20
C PHE A 69 -9.01 -21.14 -14.87
N GLY A 70 -9.84 -22.19 -14.95
CA GLY A 70 -11.25 -22.08 -14.57
C GLY A 70 -11.36 -21.74 -13.08
N ALA A 71 -11.72 -20.50 -12.76
CA ALA A 71 -12.07 -20.11 -11.41
C ALA A 71 -13.49 -20.60 -11.06
N SER A 72 -13.67 -21.09 -9.84
CA SER A 72 -15.01 -21.37 -9.29
C SER A 72 -15.84 -20.07 -9.25
N PRO A 73 -17.19 -20.14 -9.28
CA PRO A 73 -18.02 -18.96 -9.15
C PRO A 73 -17.67 -18.11 -7.91
N ALA A 74 -17.43 -18.75 -6.77
CA ALA A 74 -17.00 -18.08 -5.54
C ALA A 74 -15.65 -17.34 -5.69
N ASN A 75 -14.68 -17.93 -6.40
CA ASN A 75 -13.40 -17.25 -6.63
C ASN A 75 -13.55 -16.07 -7.62
N ARG A 76 -14.50 -16.13 -8.56
CA ARG A 76 -14.77 -15.01 -9.48
C ARG A 76 -15.42 -13.81 -8.80
N GLU A 77 -16.05 -14.00 -7.65
CA GLU A 77 -16.65 -12.90 -6.87
C GLU A 77 -15.61 -12.14 -6.05
N VAL A 78 -14.38 -12.67 -5.92
CA VAL A 78 -13.30 -12.10 -5.08
C VAL A 78 -12.16 -11.52 -5.93
N ILE A 79 -12.03 -11.94 -7.18
CA ILE A 79 -11.05 -11.43 -8.16
C ILE A 79 -11.57 -10.16 -8.83
#